data_AF-A0AAW3WHU1-F1
#
_entry.id   AF-A0AAW3WHU1-F1
#
_cell.length_a   1.000
_cell.length_b   1.000
_cell.length_c   1.000
_cell.angle_alpha   90.00
_cell.angle_beta   90.00
_cell.angle_gamma   90.00
#
_symmetry.space_group_name_H-M   'P 1'
#
loop_
_entity.id
_entity.type
_entity.pdbx_description
1 polymer ?
#
loop_
_entity_poly.entity_id
_entity_poly.type
_entity_poly.pdbx_seq_one_letter_code
_entity_poly.pdbx_strand_id
1 'polypeptide(L)'
;EVQLADSGYGQAEVLVNPVHLGALYTMFENNGDILNPTLIYSGSHDNKVWKSNVVSKDAANLVLQDLIQVVENPAGTGHAAFTSGLTIAGKTGTAELKTSQTDTTGTETGWFVGMTTNKVPNNLLVVMMVEDVKNRGGSHYVVPKAKKVLETVK
;
A
#
# COMPACT_ATOMS: atom_id res chain seq x y z
N GLU A 1 -13.38 -13.03 19.36
CA GLU A 1 -11.96 -12.66 19.59
C GLU A 1 -11.07 -12.92 18.38
N VAL A 2 -11.13 -14.10 17.73
CA VAL A 2 -10.33 -14.41 16.52
C VAL A 2 -10.53 -13.39 15.39
N GLN A 3 -11.79 -13.07 15.03
CA GLN A 3 -12.08 -12.09 13.97
C GLN A 3 -11.50 -10.69 14.23
N LEU A 4 -11.43 -10.25 15.49
CA LEU A 4 -10.86 -8.95 15.83
C LEU A 4 -9.34 -8.95 15.62
N ALA A 5 -8.66 -10.04 15.99
CA ALA A 5 -7.24 -10.19 15.71
C ALA A 5 -6.98 -10.26 14.19
N ASP A 6 -7.77 -11.06 13.47
CA ASP A 6 -7.65 -11.27 12.02
C ASP A 6 -7.85 -9.99 11.20
N SER A 7 -8.82 -9.16 11.59
CA SER A 7 -9.03 -7.87 10.93
C SER A 7 -7.86 -6.90 11.13
N GLY A 8 -7.12 -7.00 12.25
CA GLY A 8 -5.96 -6.15 12.55
C GLY A 8 -4.79 -6.30 11.57
N TYR A 9 -4.66 -7.46 10.91
CA TYR A 9 -3.64 -7.70 9.88
C TYR A 9 -4.24 -7.97 8.49
N GLY A 10 -5.51 -7.58 8.29
CA GLY A 10 -6.16 -7.54 6.97
C GLY A 10 -6.77 -8.87 6.51
N GLN A 11 -7.14 -9.77 7.41
CA GLN A 11 -7.88 -11.00 7.14
C GLN A 11 -9.34 -10.92 7.62
N ALA A 12 -10.01 -12.08 7.67
CA ALA A 12 -11.41 -12.26 8.01
C ALA A 12 -12.35 -11.54 7.02
N GLU A 13 -13.29 -10.76 7.53
CA GLU A 13 -14.39 -10.18 6.74
C GLU A 13 -14.09 -8.75 6.26
N VAL A 14 -12.84 -8.31 6.33
CA VAL A 14 -12.41 -6.99 5.85
C VAL A 14 -12.33 -7.00 4.32
N LEU A 15 -13.18 -6.20 3.67
CA LEU A 15 -13.18 -6.03 2.22
C LEU A 15 -12.78 -4.59 1.86
N VAL A 16 -11.75 -4.45 1.04
CA VAL A 16 -11.30 -3.15 0.51
C VAL A 16 -10.89 -3.30 -0.96
N ASN A 17 -11.35 -2.39 -1.82
CA ASN A 17 -10.91 -2.35 -3.21
C ASN A 17 -9.63 -1.49 -3.36
N PRO A 18 -8.86 -1.66 -4.46
CA PRO A 18 -7.60 -0.94 -4.64
C PRO A 18 -7.72 0.60 -4.62
N VAL A 19 -8.83 1.16 -5.15
CA VAL A 19 -9.04 2.62 -5.16
C VAL A 19 -9.25 3.13 -3.74
N HIS A 20 -10.05 2.43 -2.93
CA HIS A 20 -10.27 2.77 -1.53
C HIS A 20 -8.96 2.67 -0.75
N LEU A 21 -8.20 1.56 -0.91
CA LEU A 21 -6.90 1.39 -0.24
C LEU A 21 -5.91 2.49 -0.62
N GLY A 22 -5.84 2.84 -1.91
CA GLY A 22 -4.99 3.93 -2.39
C GLY A 22 -5.37 5.28 -1.78
N ALA A 23 -6.67 5.58 -1.68
CA ALA A 23 -7.14 6.78 -1.00
C ALA A 23 -6.71 6.79 0.48
N LEU A 24 -6.86 5.69 1.22
CA LEU A 24 -6.45 5.61 2.63
C LEU A 24 -4.95 5.96 2.80
N TYR A 25 -4.09 5.45 1.93
CA TYR A 25 -2.64 5.68 2.01
C TYR A 25 -2.23 7.15 1.77
N THR A 26 -3.09 7.97 1.14
CA THR A 26 -2.81 9.40 0.95
C THR A 26 -2.60 10.12 2.28
N MET A 27 -3.18 9.63 3.39
CA MET A 27 -3.06 10.26 4.71
C MET A 27 -1.61 10.42 5.18
N PHE A 28 -0.72 9.52 4.76
CA PHE A 28 0.68 9.53 5.19
C PHE A 28 1.46 10.73 4.63
N GLU A 29 1.10 11.26 3.46
CA GLU A 29 1.71 12.47 2.88
C GLU A 29 0.89 13.74 3.13
N ASN A 30 -0.32 13.59 3.68
CA ASN A 30 -1.27 14.70 3.82
C ASN A 30 -1.60 14.98 5.29
N ASN A 31 -0.61 14.91 6.17
CA ASN A 31 -0.72 15.23 7.60
C ASN A 31 -1.84 14.48 8.35
N GLY A 32 -2.22 13.28 7.89
CA GLY A 32 -3.31 12.49 8.46
C GLY A 32 -4.69 12.67 7.80
N ASP A 33 -4.78 13.48 6.74
CA ASP A 33 -6.00 13.67 5.95
C ASP A 33 -6.05 12.70 4.75
N ILE A 34 -7.19 12.04 4.56
CA ILE A 34 -7.43 11.23 3.37
C ILE A 34 -7.96 12.14 2.26
N LEU A 35 -7.31 12.13 1.10
CA LEU A 35 -7.76 12.85 -0.08
C LEU A 35 -8.88 12.10 -0.81
N ASN A 36 -9.77 12.85 -1.45
CA ASN A 36 -10.82 12.31 -2.29
C ASN A 36 -10.24 11.89 -3.66
N PRO A 37 -10.31 10.61 -4.05
CA PRO A 37 -9.82 10.19 -5.35
C PRO A 37 -10.66 10.83 -6.47
N THR A 38 -9.99 11.38 -7.48
CA THR A 38 -10.64 12.00 -8.65
C THR A 38 -10.18 11.30 -9.94
N LEU A 39 -11.13 11.00 -10.83
CA LEU A 39 -10.85 10.42 -12.14
C LEU A 39 -11.00 11.45 -13.27
N ILE A 40 -11.97 12.35 -13.14
CA ILE A 40 -12.26 13.38 -14.13
C ILE A 40 -11.44 14.63 -13.79
N TYR A 41 -10.50 14.98 -14.67
CA TYR A 41 -9.70 16.18 -14.53
C TYR A 41 -10.53 17.43 -14.90
N SER A 42 -10.69 18.36 -13.96
CA SER A 42 -11.48 19.59 -14.13
C SER A 42 -10.63 20.83 -14.44
N GLY A 43 -9.36 20.67 -14.79
CA GLY A 43 -8.43 21.78 -15.09
C GLY A 43 -7.67 22.33 -13.88
N SER A 44 -8.03 21.93 -12.66
CA SER A 44 -7.26 22.17 -11.43
C SER A 44 -7.11 20.88 -10.62
N HIS A 45 -6.01 20.78 -9.89
CA HIS A 45 -5.83 19.75 -8.86
C HIS A 45 -6.46 20.27 -7.56
N ASP A 46 -7.78 20.11 -7.43
CA ASP A 46 -8.43 20.36 -6.15
C ASP A 46 -8.15 19.15 -5.26
N ASN A 47 -7.14 19.26 -4.40
CA ASN A 47 -6.79 18.27 -3.36
C ASN A 47 -7.87 18.25 -2.26
N LYS A 48 -9.09 17.90 -2.65
CA LYS A 48 -10.24 17.88 -1.76
C LYS A 48 -10.03 16.79 -0.71
N VAL A 49 -10.01 17.20 0.55
CA VAL A 49 -10.00 16.26 1.67
C VAL A 49 -11.34 15.52 1.71
N TRP A 50 -11.29 14.19 1.70
CA TRP A 50 -12.46 13.33 1.93
C TRP A 50 -12.72 13.16 3.43
N LYS A 51 -11.68 12.87 4.21
CA LYS A 51 -11.75 12.74 5.67
C LYS A 51 -10.54 13.44 6.29
N SER A 52 -10.82 14.40 7.17
CA SER A 52 -9.78 15.16 7.88
C SER A 52 -9.42 14.51 9.21
N ASN A 53 -8.17 14.65 9.64
CA ASN A 53 -7.65 14.26 10.96
C ASN A 53 -7.98 12.79 11.33
N VAL A 54 -7.85 11.88 10.36
CA VAL A 54 -8.10 10.44 10.58
C VAL A 54 -7.05 9.87 11.53
N VAL A 55 -5.82 10.35 11.39
CA VAL A 55 -4.72 10.15 12.33
C VAL A 55 -4.06 11.49 12.61
N SER A 56 -3.29 11.61 13.70
CA SER A 56 -2.52 12.82 13.94
C SER A 56 -1.38 12.95 12.92
N LYS A 57 -0.97 14.20 12.63
CA LYS A 57 0.20 14.49 11.79
C LYS A 57 1.45 13.72 12.24
N ASP A 58 1.68 13.66 13.55
CA ASP A 58 2.87 12.98 14.11
C ASP A 58 2.80 11.46 13.88
N ALA A 59 1.62 10.85 14.05
CA ALA A 59 1.42 9.44 13.77
C ALA A 59 1.57 9.13 12.27
N ALA A 60 1.00 9.98 11.40
CA ALA A 60 1.15 9.85 9.95
C ALA A 60 2.62 9.91 9.53
N ASN A 61 3.38 10.87 10.05
CA ASN A 61 4.80 11.03 9.76
C ASN A 61 5.63 9.86 10.28
N LEU A 62 5.35 9.38 11.50
CA LEU A 62 6.04 8.21 12.06
C LEU A 62 5.85 6.99 11.18
N VAL A 63 4.59 6.67 10.82
CA VAL A 63 4.28 5.52 9.97
C VAL A 63 4.87 5.70 8.56
N LEU A 64 4.88 6.92 8.01
CA LEU A 64 5.53 7.18 6.72
C LEU A 64 7.03 6.82 6.76
N GLN A 65 7.75 7.19 7.83
CA GLN A 65 9.15 6.82 7.98
C GLN A 65 9.34 5.30 8.10
N ASP A 66 8.47 4.61 8.83
CA ASP A 66 8.50 3.15 8.94
C ASP A 66 8.23 2.47 7.58
N LEU A 67 7.29 2.99 6.80
CA LEU A 67 7.00 2.52 5.44
C LEU A 67 8.18 2.73 4.48
N ILE A 68 8.95 3.80 4.65
CA ILE A 68 10.21 3.99 3.91
C ILE A 68 11.20 2.89 4.30
N GLN A 69 11.33 2.56 5.59
CA GLN A 69 12.25 1.51 6.04
C GLN A 69 11.87 0.12 5.55
N VAL A 70 10.58 -0.17 5.29
CA VAL A 70 10.17 -1.44 4.64
C VAL A 70 10.85 -1.64 3.28
N VAL A 71 11.22 -0.57 2.59
CA VAL A 71 11.88 -0.59 1.27
C VAL A 71 13.38 -0.30 1.37
N GLU A 72 13.78 0.70 2.12
CA GLU A 72 15.19 1.14 2.22
C GLU A 72 16.06 0.15 3.01
N ASN A 73 15.51 -0.50 4.03
CA ASN A 73 16.26 -1.47 4.81
C ASN A 73 16.47 -2.77 4.01
N PRO A 74 17.71 -3.28 3.86
CA PRO A 74 17.97 -4.56 3.20
C PRO A 74 17.22 -5.76 3.79
N ALA A 75 16.82 -5.70 5.06
CA ALA A 75 16.02 -6.71 5.74
C ALA A 75 14.49 -6.45 5.65
N GLY A 76 14.07 -5.35 5.02
CA GLY A 76 12.67 -4.99 4.85
C GLY A 76 11.94 -5.92 3.86
N THR A 77 10.68 -6.24 4.15
CA THR A 77 9.89 -7.15 3.29
C THR A 77 9.64 -6.57 1.89
N GLY A 78 9.66 -5.25 1.75
CA GLY A 78 9.49 -4.53 0.50
C GLY A 78 10.80 -4.18 -0.20
N HIS A 79 11.97 -4.64 0.28
CA HIS A 79 13.27 -4.18 -0.21
C HIS A 79 13.48 -4.39 -1.72
N ALA A 80 12.82 -5.36 -2.34
CA ALA A 80 12.84 -5.55 -3.79
C ALA A 80 12.32 -4.32 -4.59
N ALA A 81 11.56 -3.41 -3.95
CA ALA A 81 11.13 -2.13 -4.53
C ALA A 81 12.23 -1.05 -4.52
N PHE A 82 13.31 -1.24 -3.75
CA PHE A 82 14.38 -0.25 -3.61
C PHE A 82 14.90 0.18 -4.98
N THR A 83 14.99 1.49 -5.16
CA THR A 83 15.38 2.11 -6.42
C THR A 83 16.28 3.30 -6.10
N SER A 84 17.56 3.21 -6.45
CA SER A 84 18.51 4.31 -6.24
C SER A 84 17.98 5.61 -6.88
N GLY A 85 17.94 6.68 -6.08
CA GLY A 85 17.44 8.01 -6.47
C GLY A 85 15.94 8.24 -6.22
N LEU A 86 15.17 7.19 -5.87
CA LEU A 86 13.79 7.31 -5.42
C LEU A 86 13.68 6.91 -3.95
N THR A 87 13.07 7.75 -3.14
CA THR A 87 12.64 7.35 -1.79
C THR A 87 11.23 6.81 -1.89
N ILE A 88 11.04 5.53 -1.58
CA ILE A 88 9.75 4.84 -1.71
C ILE A 88 9.27 4.41 -0.33
N ALA A 89 8.12 4.94 0.10
CA ALA A 89 7.36 4.37 1.20
C ALA A 89 6.50 3.21 0.67
N GLY A 90 6.49 2.05 1.31
CA GLY A 90 5.64 0.97 0.84
C GLY A 90 5.38 -0.14 1.83
N LYS A 91 4.38 -0.97 1.52
CA LYS A 91 4.01 -2.13 2.33
C LYS A 91 3.62 -3.31 1.46
N THR A 92 4.15 -4.47 1.81
CA THR A 92 3.74 -5.77 1.27
C THR A 92 2.59 -6.36 2.09
N GLY A 93 1.69 -7.09 1.44
CA GLY A 93 0.62 -7.85 2.10
C GLY A 93 0.28 -9.12 1.34
N THR A 94 0.06 -10.23 2.05
CA THR A 94 -0.39 -11.49 1.45
C THR A 94 -1.67 -11.91 2.20
N ALA A 95 -2.79 -12.00 1.50
CA ALA A 95 -4.08 -12.38 2.06
C ALA A 95 -4.40 -13.83 1.69
N GLU A 96 -4.75 -14.68 2.67
CA GLU A 96 -5.03 -16.09 2.41
C GLU A 96 -6.52 -16.30 2.18
N LEU A 97 -6.89 -16.87 1.05
CA LEU A 97 -8.27 -17.19 0.69
C LEU A 97 -8.55 -18.66 1.01
N LYS A 98 -8.64 -18.98 2.30
CA LYS A 98 -8.99 -20.33 2.80
C LYS A 98 -10.39 -20.32 3.40
N THR A 99 -11.15 -21.38 3.14
CA THR A 99 -12.50 -21.55 3.71
C THR A 99 -12.48 -22.02 5.17
N SER A 100 -11.37 -22.61 5.61
CA SER A 100 -11.13 -23.03 6.99
C SER A 100 -9.63 -23.22 7.26
N GLN A 101 -9.23 -23.38 8.53
CA GLN A 101 -7.83 -23.62 8.91
C GLN A 101 -7.25 -24.93 8.36
N THR A 102 -8.10 -25.91 8.03
CA THR A 102 -7.70 -27.19 7.46
C THR A 102 -7.75 -27.20 5.93
N ASP A 103 -8.21 -26.12 5.31
CA ASP A 103 -8.28 -25.97 3.86
C ASP A 103 -6.88 -25.72 3.29
N THR A 104 -6.34 -26.73 2.61
CA THR A 104 -5.05 -26.66 1.93
C THR A 104 -5.18 -26.22 0.47
N THR A 105 -6.40 -26.07 -0.04
CA THR A 105 -6.68 -25.68 -1.44
C THR A 105 -6.76 -24.16 -1.63
N GLY A 106 -7.03 -23.41 -0.56
CA GLY A 106 -7.13 -21.95 -0.59
C GLY A 106 -5.93 -21.26 -1.23
N THR A 107 -6.17 -20.12 -1.89
CA THR A 107 -5.15 -19.40 -2.68
C THR A 107 -4.57 -18.16 -1.97
N GLU A 108 -3.46 -17.68 -2.51
CA GLU A 108 -2.69 -16.45 -2.21
C GLU A 108 -3.24 -15.20 -2.94
N THR A 109 -3.57 -14.08 -2.28
CA THR A 109 -3.62 -12.76 -2.96
C THR A 109 -2.46 -11.88 -2.51
N GLY A 110 -1.65 -11.42 -3.45
CA GLY A 110 -0.48 -10.58 -3.20
C GLY A 110 -0.81 -9.11 -3.40
N TRP A 111 -0.38 -8.28 -2.45
CA TRP A 111 -0.56 -6.84 -2.45
C TRP A 111 0.78 -6.13 -2.29
N PHE A 112 0.90 -5.00 -2.98
CA PHE A 112 1.89 -3.98 -2.69
C PHE A 112 1.29 -2.60 -2.86
N VAL A 113 1.46 -1.75 -1.84
CA VAL A 113 1.25 -0.31 -1.97
C VAL A 113 2.62 0.35 -1.89
N GLY A 114 2.96 1.19 -2.86
CA GLY A 114 4.21 1.94 -2.90
C GLY A 114 3.96 3.38 -3.31
N MET A 115 4.68 4.31 -2.70
CA MET A 115 4.54 5.75 -2.91
C MET A 115 5.92 6.41 -2.94
N THR A 116 6.24 7.15 -3.99
CA THR A 116 7.45 7.98 -4.00
C THR A 116 7.25 9.19 -3.11
N THR A 117 8.20 9.51 -2.25
CA THR A 117 8.05 10.60 -1.26
C THR A 117 8.94 11.82 -1.55
N ASN A 118 9.90 11.69 -2.47
CA ASN A 118 10.88 12.71 -2.81
C ASN A 118 10.67 13.33 -4.21
N LYS A 119 9.45 13.32 -4.73
CA LYS A 119 9.11 13.77 -6.10
C LYS A 119 8.09 14.89 -6.16
N VAL A 120 7.87 15.60 -5.05
CA VAL A 120 6.91 16.73 -4.95
C VAL A 120 7.06 17.72 -6.11
N PRO A 121 5.96 18.13 -6.78
CA PRO A 121 4.56 17.75 -6.54
C PRO A 121 4.10 16.46 -7.23
N ASN A 122 5.00 15.76 -7.92
CA ASN A 122 4.72 14.61 -8.77
C ASN A 122 4.91 13.26 -8.06
N ASN A 123 4.62 13.19 -6.75
CA ASN A 123 4.65 11.92 -6.03
C ASN A 123 3.65 10.94 -6.67
N LEU A 124 4.09 9.70 -6.91
CA LEU A 124 3.28 8.64 -7.49
C LEU A 124 2.95 7.59 -6.42
N LEU A 125 1.66 7.31 -6.24
CA LEU A 125 1.16 6.20 -5.43
C LEU A 125 0.66 5.07 -6.35
N VAL A 126 1.16 3.86 -6.13
CA VAL A 126 0.78 2.64 -6.85
C VAL A 126 0.22 1.63 -5.86
N VAL A 127 -1.02 1.21 -6.08
CA VAL A 127 -1.61 0.03 -5.45
C VAL A 127 -1.65 -1.08 -6.50
N MET A 128 -0.98 -2.19 -6.23
CA MET A 128 -0.99 -3.36 -7.12
C MET A 128 -1.43 -4.59 -6.35
N MET A 129 -2.35 -5.33 -6.95
CA MET A 129 -2.88 -6.58 -6.43
C MET A 129 -2.78 -7.65 -7.51
N VAL A 130 -2.38 -8.85 -7.12
CA VAL A 130 -2.36 -10.03 -7.99
C VAL A 130 -2.99 -11.19 -7.23
N GLU A 131 -4.07 -11.73 -7.75
CA GLU A 131 -4.69 -12.96 -7.27
C GLU A 131 -3.88 -14.18 -7.69
N ASP A 132 -4.04 -15.27 -6.95
CA ASP A 132 -3.42 -16.56 -7.22
C ASP A 132 -1.87 -16.50 -7.26
N VAL A 133 -1.31 -15.96 -6.18
CA VAL A 133 0.14 -15.91 -5.93
C VAL A 133 0.64 -17.05 -5.05
N LYS A 134 -0.22 -18.02 -4.73
CA LYS A 134 0.17 -19.23 -4.00
C LYS A 134 1.31 -19.94 -4.73
N ASN A 135 2.32 -20.36 -4.00
CA ASN A 135 3.56 -20.95 -4.54
C ASN A 135 4.36 -20.02 -5.48
N ARG A 136 4.05 -18.72 -5.52
CA ARG A 136 4.79 -17.69 -6.30
C ARG A 136 5.53 -16.68 -5.42
N GLY A 137 5.49 -16.89 -4.09
CA GLY A 137 6.12 -16.01 -3.10
C GLY A 137 5.22 -14.91 -2.55
N GLY A 138 3.89 -15.05 -2.66
CA GLY A 138 2.93 -14.08 -2.12
C GLY A 138 3.11 -12.69 -2.73
N SER A 139 3.07 -11.66 -1.89
CA SER A 139 3.35 -10.27 -2.29
C SER A 139 4.72 -10.05 -2.92
N HIS A 140 5.74 -10.87 -2.66
CA HIS A 140 7.05 -10.72 -3.31
C HIS A 140 6.99 -10.94 -4.83
N TYR A 141 5.96 -11.63 -5.33
CA TYR A 141 5.67 -11.71 -6.77
C TYR A 141 5.24 -10.36 -7.37
N VAL A 142 4.62 -9.50 -6.55
CA VAL A 142 3.98 -8.24 -6.94
C VAL A 142 4.98 -7.08 -6.88
N VAL A 143 5.85 -7.06 -5.87
CA VAL A 143 6.79 -5.96 -5.62
C VAL A 143 7.60 -5.56 -6.86
N PRO A 144 8.25 -6.47 -7.60
CA PRO A 144 9.04 -6.09 -8.78
C PRO A 144 8.20 -5.53 -9.93
N LYS A 145 6.90 -5.83 -9.99
CA LYS A 145 5.99 -5.31 -11.02
C LYS A 145 5.57 -3.89 -10.70
N ALA A 146 5.22 -3.62 -9.44
CA ALA A 146 4.92 -2.28 -8.97
C ALA A 146 6.14 -1.36 -9.06
N LYS A 147 7.34 -1.88 -8.75
CA LYS A 147 8.61 -1.15 -8.92
C LYS A 147 8.78 -0.59 -10.33
N LYS A 148 8.51 -1.37 -11.38
CA LYS A 148 8.62 -0.89 -12.77
C LYS A 148 7.74 0.33 -13.06
N VAL A 149 6.59 0.43 -12.41
CA VAL A 149 5.69 1.59 -12.53
C VAL A 149 6.25 2.77 -11.74
N LEU A 150 6.71 2.55 -10.51
CA LEU A 150 7.35 3.60 -9.68
C LEU A 150 8.62 4.16 -10.34
N GLU A 151 9.38 3.35 -11.05
CA GLU A 151 10.58 3.77 -11.78
C GLU A 151 10.28 4.71 -12.97
N THR A 152 9.02 4.82 -13.43
CA THR A 152 8.65 5.74 -14.52
C THR A 152 8.76 7.21 -14.15
N VAL A 153 8.77 7.54 -12.85
CA VAL A 153 8.92 8.91 -12.33
C VAL A 153 10.32 9.20 -11.80
N LYS A 154 11.28 8.29 -12.03
CA LYS A 154 12.69 8.50 -11.71
C LYS A 154 13.26 9.65 -12.53
#